data_AF-A0A167VZG6-F1
#
_entry.id   AF-A0A167VZG6-F1
#
_cell.length_a   1.000
_cell.length_b   1.000
_cell.length_c   1.000
_cell.angle_alpha   90.00
_cell.angle_beta   90.00
_cell.angle_gamma   90.00
#
_symmetry.space_group_name_H-M   'P 1'
#
loop_
_entity.id
_entity.type
_entity.pdbx_description
1 polymer ?
#
loop_
_entity_poly.entity_id
_entity_poly.type
_entity_poly.pdbx_seq_one_letter_code
_entity_poly.pdbx_strand_id
1 'polypeptide(L)'
;MNHEQIMKSVITSFLTAGRKNFVSTAKHLADLDLNILEDLAQNLQAGQHISERSEQEQLCYKVMNKLDLVAYRVNGSATSKKFMRNEIWSLIEYLGAPSWFITFAPADVSHPLCLYFADTQTKFKPQIRLDDAVDLAY
;
A
#
# COMPACT_ATOMS: atom_id res chain seq x y z
N MET A 1 -18.38 7.49 4.04
CA MET A 1 -17.07 6.80 4.12
C MET A 1 -16.05 7.56 4.97
N ASN A 2 -15.85 8.88 4.78
CA ASN A 2 -14.84 9.66 5.53
C ASN A 2 -15.17 9.84 7.04
N HIS A 3 -16.42 10.13 7.39
CA HIS A 3 -16.85 10.31 8.79
C HIS A 3 -16.64 9.05 9.64
N GLU A 4 -16.98 7.87 9.12
CA GLU A 4 -16.82 6.59 9.81
C GLU A 4 -15.34 6.28 10.09
N GLN A 5 -14.45 6.59 9.15
CA GLN A 5 -13.00 6.42 9.31
C GLN A 5 -12.44 7.37 10.36
N ILE A 6 -12.88 8.63 10.35
CA ILE A 6 -12.50 9.64 11.35
C ILE A 6 -12.97 9.18 12.75
N MET A 7 -14.21 8.71 12.88
CA MET A 7 -14.74 8.24 14.17
C MET A 7 -14.00 6.99 14.68
N LYS A 8 -13.75 6.01 13.80
CA LYS A 8 -12.94 4.83 14.16
C LYS A 8 -11.52 5.22 14.59
N SER A 9 -10.91 6.20 13.93
CA SER A 9 -9.59 6.72 14.31
C SER A 9 -9.61 7.37 15.71
N VAL A 10 -10.58 8.25 15.97
CA VAL A 10 -10.71 8.97 17.25
C VAL A 10 -11.01 8.01 18.42
N ILE A 11 -11.89 7.04 18.20
CA ILE A 11 -12.20 6.01 19.20
C ILE A 11 -10.97 5.15 19.49
N THR A 12 -10.22 4.77 18.46
CA THR A 12 -9.02 3.95 18.63
C THR A 12 -7.90 4.72 19.34
N SER A 13 -7.70 5.99 19.03
CA SER A 13 -6.74 6.85 19.75
C SER A 13 -7.15 7.04 21.21
N PHE A 14 -8.44 7.27 21.49
CA PHE A 14 -8.97 7.41 22.85
C PHE A 14 -8.80 6.12 23.67
N LEU A 15 -9.18 4.96 23.10
CA LEU A 15 -9.02 3.66 23.74
C LEU A 15 -7.55 3.29 23.96
N THR A 16 -6.65 3.79 23.11
CA THR A 16 -5.20 3.55 23.23
C THR A 16 -4.56 4.43 24.29
N ALA A 17 -4.95 5.72 24.36
CA ALA A 17 -4.54 6.64 25.43
C ALA A 17 -5.07 6.20 26.80
N GLY A 18 -6.27 5.61 26.85
CA GLY A 18 -6.90 5.11 28.08
C GLY A 18 -6.37 3.77 28.62
N ARG A 19 -5.37 3.13 27.99
CA ARG A 19 -4.85 1.84 28.48
C ARG A 19 -3.89 2.00 29.66
N LYS A 20 -3.95 1.03 30.59
CA LYS A 20 -3.09 0.87 31.79
C LYS A 20 -1.57 1.01 31.53
N ASN A 21 -1.13 0.84 30.29
CA ASN A 21 0.28 0.88 29.89
C ASN A 21 0.75 2.27 29.40
N PHE A 22 -0.15 3.24 29.21
CA PHE A 22 0.24 4.59 28.76
C PHE A 22 1.16 5.25 29.79
N VAL A 23 0.78 5.22 31.07
CA VAL A 23 1.57 5.80 32.16
C VAL A 23 2.95 5.16 32.28
N SER A 24 3.04 3.83 32.18
CA SER A 24 4.34 3.15 32.24
C SER A 24 5.18 3.44 30.99
N THR A 25 4.59 3.53 29.81
CA THR A 25 5.32 3.86 28.58
C THR A 25 5.81 5.31 28.59
N ALA A 26 5.02 6.24 29.12
CA ALA A 26 5.41 7.64 29.29
C ALA A 26 6.55 7.81 30.31
N LYS A 27 6.51 7.06 31.43
CA LYS A 27 7.62 7.03 32.39
C LYS A 27 8.89 6.47 31.76
N HIS A 28 8.80 5.33 31.09
CA HIS A 28 9.95 4.74 30.42
C HIS A 28 10.52 5.64 29.32
N LEU A 29 9.68 6.43 28.64
CA LEU A 29 10.13 7.43 27.66
C LEU A 29 10.87 8.59 28.34
N ALA A 30 10.41 9.02 29.52
CA ALA A 30 11.05 10.08 30.30
C ALA A 30 12.38 9.63 30.93
N ASP A 31 12.50 8.34 31.27
CA ASP A 31 13.70 7.75 31.88
C ASP A 31 14.75 7.31 30.84
N LEU A 32 14.55 7.58 29.55
CA LEU A 32 15.53 7.26 28.51
C LEU A 32 16.76 8.15 28.58
N ASP A 33 17.94 7.52 28.49
CA ASP A 33 19.19 8.25 28.27
C ASP A 33 19.28 8.69 26.80
N LEU A 34 19.29 10.01 26.60
CA LEU A 34 19.34 10.62 25.28
C LEU A 34 20.68 10.37 24.57
N ASN A 35 21.79 10.24 25.32
CA ASN A 35 23.10 9.99 24.72
C ASN A 35 23.13 8.59 24.07
N ILE A 36 22.57 7.60 24.77
CA ILE A 36 22.46 6.23 24.26
C ILE A 36 21.54 6.19 23.04
N LEU A 37 20.43 6.94 23.06
CA LEU A 37 19.52 7.01 21.91
C LEU A 37 20.21 7.65 20.68
N GLU A 38 21.03 8.68 20.88
CA GLU A 38 21.79 9.33 19.81
C GLU A 38 22.85 8.40 19.22
N ASP A 39 23.63 7.72 20.05
CA ASP A 39 24.61 6.71 19.62
C ASP A 39 23.92 5.59 18.81
N LEU A 40 22.77 5.12 19.30
CA LEU A 40 21.99 4.08 18.65
C LEU A 40 21.42 4.55 17.31
N ALA A 41 20.99 5.82 17.21
CA ALA A 41 20.54 6.42 15.95
C ALA A 41 21.69 6.54 14.93
N GLN A 42 22.88 6.96 15.37
CA GLN A 42 24.08 7.04 14.53
C GLN A 42 24.49 5.64 14.03
N ASN A 43 24.49 4.64 14.91
CA ASN A 43 24.81 3.26 14.55
C ASN A 43 23.82 2.68 13.53
N LEU A 44 22.51 2.95 13.70
CA LEU A 44 21.47 2.55 12.76
C LEU A 44 21.62 3.25 11.40
N GLN A 45 21.97 4.54 11.36
CA GLN A 45 22.25 5.26 10.12
C GLN A 45 23.47 4.71 9.38
N ALA A 46 24.51 4.32 10.12
CA ALA A 46 25.70 3.68 9.57
C ALA A 46 25.47 2.22 9.13
N GLY A 47 24.28 1.65 9.39
CA GLY A 47 23.95 0.27 9.04
C GLY A 47 24.63 -0.78 9.92
N GLN A 48 25.20 -0.39 11.07
CA GLN A 48 25.85 -1.32 11.98
C GLN A 48 24.79 -2.07 12.80
N HIS A 49 24.77 -3.40 12.68
CA HIS A 49 23.88 -4.25 13.48
C HIS A 49 24.64 -4.81 14.68
N ILE A 50 24.48 -4.16 15.83
CA ILE A 50 25.08 -4.62 17.09
C ILE A 50 24.21 -5.74 17.66
N SER A 51 24.76 -6.96 17.69
CA SER A 51 24.05 -8.17 18.16
C SER A 51 24.08 -8.32 19.69
N GLU A 52 25.08 -7.76 20.38
CA GLU A 52 25.19 -7.75 21.84
C GLU A 52 24.76 -6.37 22.37
N ARG A 53 23.60 -6.31 23.02
CA ARG A 53 23.01 -5.03 23.46
C ARG A 53 23.12 -4.83 24.96
N SER A 54 23.53 -3.63 25.35
CA SER A 54 23.46 -3.16 26.74
C SER A 54 22.01 -3.19 27.23
N GLU A 55 21.79 -3.37 28.54
CA GLU A 55 20.45 -3.33 29.14
C GLU A 55 19.70 -2.03 28.82
N GLN A 56 20.43 -0.91 28.72
CA GLN A 56 19.89 0.40 28.40
C GLN A 56 19.45 0.51 26.94
N GLU A 57 20.22 -0.04 26.00
CA GLU A 57 19.82 -0.13 24.59
C GLU A 57 18.59 -1.01 24.43
N GLN A 58 18.52 -2.14 25.14
CA GLN A 58 17.34 -3.00 25.14
C GLN A 58 16.10 -2.26 25.65
N LEU A 59 16.25 -1.39 26.65
CA LEU A 59 15.16 -0.53 27.13
C LEU A 59 14.70 0.44 26.04
N CYS A 60 15.64 1.06 25.33
CA CYS A 60 15.37 1.95 24.20
C CYS A 60 14.56 1.25 23.09
N TYR A 61 14.98 0.05 22.68
CA TYR A 61 14.23 -0.78 21.73
C TYR A 61 12.85 -1.21 22.25
N LYS A 62 12.71 -1.51 23.55
CA LYS A 62 11.41 -1.84 24.15
C LYS A 62 10.45 -0.65 24.07
N VAL A 63 10.93 0.57 24.32
CA VAL A 63 10.11 1.79 24.19
C VAL A 63 9.74 2.02 22.73
N MET A 64 10.69 1.90 21.80
CA MET A 64 10.46 2.07 20.37
C MET A 64 9.42 1.07 19.82
N ASN A 65 9.53 -0.21 20.18
CA ASN A 65 8.55 -1.23 19.79
C ASN A 65 7.15 -0.95 20.34
N LYS A 66 7.04 -0.45 21.58
CA LYS A 66 5.75 -0.05 22.16
C LYS A 66 5.17 1.16 21.44
N LEU A 67 6.00 2.13 21.07
CA LEU A 67 5.59 3.30 20.31
C LEU A 67 5.07 2.89 18.93
N ASP A 68 5.76 1.98 18.23
CA ASP A 68 5.31 1.44 16.94
C ASP A 68 3.97 0.71 17.05
N LEU A 69 3.76 -0.07 18.11
CA LEU A 69 2.48 -0.75 18.37
C LEU A 69 1.33 0.26 18.58
N VAL A 70 1.60 1.38 19.26
CA VAL A 70 0.63 2.46 19.43
C VAL A 70 0.39 3.17 18.10
N ALA A 71 1.44 3.47 17.35
CA ALA A 71 1.36 4.13 16.04
C ALA A 71 0.55 3.30 15.04
N TYR A 72 0.72 1.97 15.00
CA TYR A 72 -0.05 1.06 14.15
C TYR A 72 -1.56 1.21 14.31
N ARG A 73 -2.03 1.44 15.55
CA ARG A 73 -3.45 1.57 15.88
C ARG A 73 -4.06 2.90 15.46
N VAL A 74 -3.22 3.90 15.18
CA VAL A 74 -3.69 5.18 14.64
C VAL A 74 -3.92 5.01 13.14
N ASN A 75 -5.20 4.95 12.75
CA ASN A 75 -5.58 4.81 11.35
C ASN A 75 -4.94 5.94 10.52
N GLY A 76 -4.21 5.55 9.46
CA GLY A 76 -3.51 6.49 8.58
C GLY A 76 -2.08 6.85 8.97
N SER A 77 -1.57 6.37 10.11
CA SER A 77 -0.15 6.50 10.47
C SER A 77 0.76 5.79 9.47
N ALA A 78 2.04 6.19 9.41
CA ALA A 78 3.04 5.53 8.57
C ALA A 78 3.17 4.04 8.92
N THR A 79 3.16 3.71 10.22
CA THR A 79 3.23 2.33 10.72
C THR A 79 2.00 1.51 10.34
N SER A 80 0.78 2.09 10.44
CA SER A 80 -0.47 1.45 10.01
C SER A 80 -0.42 1.07 8.52
N LYS A 81 0.03 1.99 7.66
CA LYS A 81 0.19 1.74 6.22
C LYS A 81 1.23 0.65 5.92
N LYS A 82 2.34 0.61 6.66
CA LYS A 82 3.39 -0.41 6.50
C LYS A 82 2.86 -1.81 6.85
N PHE A 83 2.16 -1.95 7.97
CA PHE A 83 1.58 -3.23 8.38
C PHE A 83 0.50 -3.71 7.41
N MET A 84 -0.42 -2.84 6.99
CA MET A 84 -1.45 -3.17 6.00
C MET A 84 -0.83 -3.65 4.68
N ARG A 85 0.26 -3.01 4.26
CA ARG A 85 1.02 -3.47 3.10
C ARG A 85 1.56 -4.89 3.32
N ASN A 86 2.23 -5.14 4.44
CA ASN A 86 2.77 -6.47 4.76
C ASN A 86 1.66 -7.55 4.81
N GLU A 87 0.48 -7.22 5.33
CA GLU A 87 -0.69 -8.11 5.32
C GLU A 87 -1.12 -8.43 3.88
N ILE A 88 -1.22 -7.42 3.01
CA ILE A 88 -1.50 -7.61 1.57
C ILE A 88 -0.44 -8.53 0.94
N TRP A 89 0.85 -8.31 1.21
CA TRP A 89 1.91 -9.20 0.69
C TRP A 89 1.72 -10.65 1.16
N SER A 90 1.43 -10.86 2.45
CA SER A 90 1.20 -12.21 2.98
C SER A 90 -0.04 -12.87 2.38
N LEU A 91 -1.09 -12.09 2.08
CA LEU A 91 -2.30 -12.59 1.42
C LEU A 91 -2.04 -12.94 -0.04
N ILE A 92 -1.24 -12.13 -0.75
CA ILE A 92 -0.82 -12.40 -2.13
C ILE A 92 0.04 -13.67 -2.19
N GLU A 93 0.93 -13.86 -1.22
CA GLU A 93 1.75 -15.07 -1.13
C GLU A 93 0.89 -16.30 -0.85
N TYR A 94 -0.09 -16.19 0.07
CA TYR A 94 -0.93 -17.31 0.48
C TYR A 94 -2.00 -17.69 -0.55
N LEU A 95 -2.69 -16.70 -1.14
CA LEU A 95 -3.81 -16.92 -2.08
C LEU A 95 -3.38 -16.89 -3.55
N GLY A 96 -2.17 -16.43 -3.84
CA GLY A 96 -1.69 -16.14 -5.20
C GLY A 96 -1.92 -14.67 -5.61
N ALA A 97 -1.23 -14.26 -6.68
CA ALA A 97 -1.34 -12.90 -7.19
C ALA A 97 -2.78 -12.57 -7.63
N PRO A 98 -3.35 -11.43 -7.23
CA PRO A 98 -4.67 -11.02 -7.71
C PRO A 98 -4.62 -10.89 -9.23
N SER A 99 -5.57 -11.53 -9.92
CA SER A 99 -5.73 -11.39 -11.35
C SER A 99 -6.17 -9.96 -11.69
N TRP A 100 -5.26 -9.17 -12.24
CA TRP A 100 -5.58 -7.84 -12.75
C TRP A 100 -6.23 -7.96 -14.12
N PHE A 101 -7.52 -7.65 -14.21
CA PHE A 101 -8.21 -7.50 -15.49
C PHE A 101 -8.07 -6.06 -15.96
N ILE A 102 -7.29 -5.85 -17.02
CA ILE A 102 -7.22 -4.57 -17.72
C ILE A 102 -8.19 -4.67 -18.90
N THR A 103 -9.34 -4.00 -18.78
CA THR A 103 -10.28 -3.89 -19.89
C THR A 103 -9.91 -2.67 -20.72
N PHE A 104 -9.31 -2.89 -21.89
CA PHE A 104 -9.23 -1.86 -22.91
C PHE A 104 -10.61 -1.73 -23.56
N ALA A 105 -11.30 -0.63 -23.28
CA ALA A 105 -12.45 -0.21 -24.07
C ALA A 105 -11.92 0.79 -25.11
N PRO A 106 -11.53 0.35 -26.33
CA PRO A 106 -11.13 1.28 -27.37
C PRO A 106 -12.33 2.20 -27.64
N ALA A 107 -12.19 3.47 -27.29
CA ALA A 107 -13.22 4.45 -27.55
C ALA A 107 -13.08 4.89 -29.01
N ASP A 108 -14.02 4.49 -29.86
CA ASP A 108 -14.03 4.84 -31.30
C ASP A 108 -14.05 6.35 -31.55
N VAL A 109 -14.43 7.15 -30.55
CA VAL A 109 -14.45 8.62 -30.60
C VAL A 109 -13.07 9.24 -30.82
N SER A 110 -11.99 8.51 -30.54
CA SER A 110 -10.61 9.01 -30.69
C SER A 110 -9.81 8.27 -31.76
N HIS A 111 -10.41 7.27 -32.42
CA HIS A 111 -9.68 6.48 -33.39
C HIS A 111 -9.53 7.27 -34.70
N PRO A 112 -8.30 7.50 -35.20
CA PRO A 112 -8.06 8.33 -36.39
C PRO A 112 -8.85 7.88 -37.62
N LEU A 113 -9.05 6.56 -37.75
CA LEU A 113 -9.84 5.96 -38.81
C LEU A 113 -11.32 6.38 -38.73
N CYS A 114 -11.90 6.42 -37.52
CA CYS A 114 -13.29 6.78 -37.30
C CYS A 114 -13.54 8.28 -37.58
N LEU A 115 -12.59 9.14 -37.21
CA LEU A 115 -12.61 10.57 -37.56
C LEU A 115 -12.52 10.79 -39.08
N TYR A 116 -11.63 10.05 -39.77
CA TYR A 116 -11.50 10.12 -41.22
C TYR A 116 -12.79 9.73 -41.96
N PHE A 117 -13.47 8.66 -41.52
CA PHE A 117 -14.73 8.21 -42.12
C PHE A 117 -15.91 9.14 -41.80
N ALA A 118 -15.92 9.77 -40.63
CA ALA A 118 -16.96 10.73 -40.25
C ALA A 118 -16.90 12.04 -41.05
N ASP A 119 -15.68 12.53 -41.35
CA ASP A 119 -15.47 13.79 -42.08
C ASP A 119 -15.72 13.64 -43.59
N THR A 120 -15.26 12.55 -44.19
CA THR A 120 -15.24 12.42 -45.66
C THR A 120 -16.51 11.82 -46.27
N GLN A 121 -17.52 11.45 -45.47
CA GLN A 121 -18.74 10.71 -45.88
C GLN A 121 -18.46 9.48 -46.77
N THR A 122 -17.25 8.93 -46.73
CA THR A 122 -16.89 7.80 -47.59
C THR A 122 -17.57 6.53 -47.08
N LYS A 123 -18.41 5.92 -47.92
CA LYS A 123 -19.03 4.63 -47.62
C LYS A 123 -17.97 3.54 -47.71
N PHE A 124 -17.54 3.02 -46.56
CA PHE A 124 -16.67 1.85 -46.53
C PHE A 124 -17.44 0.62 -47.01
N LYS A 125 -17.03 0.07 -48.16
CA LYS A 125 -17.49 -1.23 -48.65
C LYS A 125 -16.30 -2.17 -48.66
N PRO A 126 -16.16 -3.07 -47.66
CA PRO A 126 -15.09 -4.04 -47.68
C PRO A 126 -15.30 -4.96 -48.89
N GLN A 127 -14.33 -5.01 -49.80
CA GLN A 127 -14.27 -6.07 -50.80
C GLN A 127 -13.76 -7.32 -50.08
N ILE A 128 -14.71 -8.10 -49.59
CA ILE A 128 -14.45 -9.43 -49.06
C ILE A 128 -14.05 -10.27 -50.28
N ARG A 129 -12.78 -10.66 -50.34
CA ARG A 129 -12.34 -11.70 -51.28
C ARG A 129 -12.97 -13.00 -50.78
N LEU A 130 -14.08 -13.40 -51.40
CA LEU A 130 -14.52 -14.79 -51.35
C LEU A 130 -13.49 -15.55 -52.16
N ASP A 131 -12.80 -16.52 -51.54
CA ASP A 131 -11.92 -17.41 -52.26
C ASP A 131 -12.72 -18.07 -53.40
N ASP A 132 -12.14 -18.07 -54.59
CA ASP A 132 -12.69 -18.69 -55.81
C ASP A 132 -12.86 -20.20 -55.58
N ALA A 133 -14.02 -20.58 -55.04
CA ALA A 133 -14.39 -21.96 -54.84
C ALA A 133 -15.72 -22.24 -55.55
N VAL A 134 -15.55 -22.82 -56.74
CA VAL A 134 -16.44 -23.78 -57.41
C VAL A 134 -17.52 -23.18 -58.34
N ASP A 135 -17.08 -22.79 -59.53
CA ASP A 135 -17.82 -23.13 -60.76
C ASP A 135 -17.80 -24.66 -60.92
N LEU A 136 -18.90 -25.32 -60.56
CA LEU A 136 -19.24 -26.63 -61.11
C LEU A 136 -20.68 -26.57 -61.61
N ALA A 137 -20.78 -26.67 -62.93
CA ALA A 137 -21.99 -26.81 -63.71
C ALA A 137 -22.88 -27.97 -63.22
N TYR A 138 -24.19 -27.72 -63.16
CA TYR A 138 -25.26 -28.64 -63.51
C TYR A 138 -26.39 -27.86 -64.19
#